data_AF-A0AAV5L3L1-F1
#
_entry.id   AF-A0AAV5L3L1-F1
#
_cell.length_a   1.000
_cell.length_b   1.000
_cell.length_c   1.000
_cell.angle_alpha   90.00
_cell.angle_beta   90.00
_cell.angle_gamma   90.00
#
_symmetry.space_group_name_H-M   'P 1'
#
loop_
_entity.id
_entity.type
_entity.pdbx_description
1 polymer ?
#
loop_
_entity_poly.entity_id
_entity_poly.type
_entity_poly.pdbx_seq_one_letter_code
_entity_poly.pdbx_strand_id
1 'polypeptide(L)'
;MAGSDETFPAADVIGELNTAHNKNSFQVDSASSDIATSIETKERDEVQKERERKEKMQSLKRGIIVSAVLVAVGGAAFAIFRKLREK
;
A
#
# COMPACT_ATOMS: atom_id res chain seq x y z
N MET A 1 45.32 -28.10 -36.18
CA MET A 1 45.43 -27.33 -34.92
C MET A 1 44.52 -26.13 -35.05
N ALA A 2 43.43 -26.07 -34.28
CA ALA A 2 42.56 -24.90 -34.22
C ALA A 2 42.32 -24.65 -32.72
N GLY A 3 43.21 -23.85 -32.12
CA GLY A 3 42.99 -23.31 -30.79
C GLY A 3 42.07 -22.10 -30.94
N SER A 4 40.85 -22.22 -30.47
CA SER A 4 39.95 -21.10 -30.26
C SER A 4 40.55 -20.22 -29.16
N ASP A 5 41.00 -19.01 -29.54
CA ASP A 5 41.38 -17.95 -28.60
C ASP A 5 40.14 -17.50 -27.82
N GLU A 6 39.81 -18.25 -26.78
CA GLU A 6 38.75 -17.94 -25.82
C GLU A 6 39.36 -17.05 -24.71
N THR A 7 39.86 -15.88 -25.11
CA THR A 7 40.40 -14.90 -24.17
C THR A 7 39.26 -14.00 -23.70
N PHE A 8 38.97 -14.05 -22.39
CA PHE A 8 38.06 -13.10 -21.77
C PHE A 8 38.58 -11.66 -21.97
N PRO A 9 37.70 -10.69 -22.27
CA PRO A 9 38.13 -9.30 -22.38
C PRO A 9 38.77 -8.86 -21.06
N ALA A 10 39.91 -8.17 -21.15
CA ALA A 10 40.58 -7.62 -19.98
C ALA A 10 39.64 -6.66 -19.25
N ALA A 11 39.48 -6.86 -17.94
CA ALA A 11 38.68 -5.96 -17.11
C ALA A 11 39.31 -4.56 -17.14
N ASP A 12 38.54 -3.55 -17.53
CA ASP A 12 38.97 -2.15 -17.52
C ASP A 12 38.93 -1.62 -16.07
N VAL A 13 39.99 -1.91 -15.34
CA VAL A 13 40.17 -1.49 -13.94
C VAL A 13 40.20 0.03 -13.78
N ILE A 14 40.55 0.77 -14.84
CA ILE A 14 40.68 2.24 -14.80
C ILE A 14 39.30 2.88 -15.00
N GLY A 15 38.52 2.33 -15.93
CA GLY A 15 37.12 2.67 -16.13
C GLY A 15 36.29 2.37 -14.88
N GLU A 16 36.33 1.14 -14.36
CA GLU A 16 35.47 0.73 -13.24
C GLU A 16 35.76 1.48 -11.92
N LEU A 17 37.03 1.83 -11.65
CA LEU A 17 37.44 2.49 -10.41
C LEU A 17 37.09 3.99 -10.37
N ASN A 18 36.92 4.63 -11.53
CA ASN A 18 36.58 6.05 -11.65
C ASN A 18 35.13 6.26 -12.07
N THR A 19 34.19 5.85 -11.21
CA THR A 19 32.74 6.03 -11.41
C THR A 19 32.33 7.50 -11.57
N ALA A 20 33.18 8.45 -11.18
CA ALA A 20 32.97 9.88 -11.34
C ALA A 20 32.98 10.34 -12.82
N HIS A 21 33.75 9.69 -13.69
CA HIS A 21 33.84 10.01 -15.12
C HIS A 21 32.88 9.19 -15.99
N ASN A 22 32.30 8.11 -15.45
CA ASN A 22 31.37 7.23 -16.16
C ASN A 22 29.90 7.53 -15.85
N LYS A 23 29.58 8.78 -15.53
CA LYS A 23 28.21 9.19 -15.20
C LYS A 23 27.25 9.13 -16.39
N ASN A 24 27.76 8.95 -17.62
CA ASN A 24 26.98 9.23 -18.83
C ASN A 24 26.38 8.00 -19.52
N SER A 25 26.48 6.79 -18.95
CA SER A 25 25.87 5.62 -19.61
C SER A 25 25.64 4.40 -18.72
N PHE A 26 25.22 4.59 -17.46
CA PHE A 26 24.30 3.59 -16.91
C PHE A 26 22.92 3.89 -17.52
N GLN A 27 22.73 3.44 -18.76
CA GLN A 27 21.37 3.25 -19.30
C GLN A 27 20.78 2.08 -18.53
N VAL A 28 20.35 2.34 -17.29
CA VAL A 28 19.23 1.59 -16.74
C VAL A 28 18.09 1.85 -17.70
N ASP A 29 17.71 0.81 -18.43
CA ASP A 29 16.55 0.80 -19.29
C ASP A 29 15.41 1.53 -18.56
N SER A 30 14.82 2.57 -19.16
CA SER A 30 13.75 3.33 -18.51
C SER A 30 12.65 2.40 -17.99
N ALA A 31 12.43 1.27 -18.67
CA ALA A 31 11.54 0.22 -18.21
C ALA A 31 11.85 -0.26 -16.78
N SER A 32 13.12 -0.38 -16.38
CA SER A 32 13.51 -0.80 -15.02
C SER A 32 13.25 0.30 -13.96
N SER A 33 13.41 1.57 -14.32
CA SER A 33 13.10 2.69 -13.42
C SER A 33 11.59 2.88 -13.26
N ASP A 34 10.83 2.68 -14.34
CA ASP A 34 9.37 2.70 -14.32
C ASP A 34 8.79 1.50 -13.56
N ILE A 35 9.40 0.31 -13.66
CA ILE A 35 8.98 -0.87 -12.89
C ILE A 35 9.26 -0.67 -11.39
N ALA A 36 10.41 -0.13 -11.00
CA ALA A 36 10.73 0.13 -9.59
C ALA A 36 9.77 1.15 -8.95
N THR A 37 9.47 2.23 -9.66
CA THR A 37 8.50 3.24 -9.20
C THR A 37 7.05 2.72 -9.24
N SER A 38 6.70 1.87 -10.21
CA SER A 38 5.40 1.22 -10.30
C SER A 38 5.16 0.18 -9.19
N ILE A 39 6.20 -0.56 -8.79
CA ILE A 39 6.11 -1.51 -7.66
C ILE A 39 5.94 -0.75 -6.33
N GLU A 40 6.71 0.32 -6.10
CA GLU A 40 6.60 1.12 -4.88
C GLU A 40 5.23 1.81 -4.74
N THR A 41 4.67 2.29 -5.85
CA THR A 41 3.33 2.90 -5.86
C THR A 41 2.23 1.86 -5.65
N LYS A 42 2.34 0.69 -6.27
CA LYS A 42 1.39 -0.41 -6.10
C LYS A 42 1.37 -0.96 -4.66
N GLU A 43 2.53 -1.08 -4.03
CA GLU A 43 2.63 -1.52 -2.63
C GLU A 43 1.96 -0.51 -1.67
N ARG A 44 2.14 0.79 -1.92
CA ARG A 44 1.47 1.86 -1.15
C ARG A 44 -0.05 1.84 -1.31
N ASP A 45 -0.54 1.63 -2.53
CA ASP A 45 -1.97 1.56 -2.83
C ASP A 45 -2.63 0.33 -2.18
N GLU A 46 -1.95 -0.82 -2.17
CA GLU A 46 -2.45 -2.03 -1.53
C GLU A 46 -2.54 -1.88 0.00
N VAL A 47 -1.54 -1.26 0.63
CA VAL A 47 -1.54 -0.97 2.07
C VAL A 47 -2.62 0.05 2.44
N GLN A 48 -2.82 1.10 1.65
CA GLN A 48 -3.90 2.06 1.88
C GLN A 48 -5.28 1.42 1.75
N LYS A 49 -5.48 0.60 0.71
CA LYS A 49 -6.75 -0.09 0.47
C LYS A 49 -7.10 -1.08 1.58
N GLU A 50 -6.11 -1.77 2.15
CA GLU A 50 -6.34 -2.60 3.33
C GLU A 50 -6.72 -1.78 4.58
N ARG A 51 -6.06 -0.64 4.82
CA ARG A 51 -6.39 0.25 5.95
C ARG A 51 -7.81 0.78 5.82
N GLU A 52 -8.18 1.26 4.63
CA GLU A 52 -9.55 1.72 4.35
C GLU A 52 -10.59 0.61 4.56
N ARG A 53 -10.30 -0.63 4.12
CA ARG A 53 -11.21 -1.77 4.34
C ARG A 53 -11.39 -2.05 5.83
N LYS A 54 -10.29 -2.05 6.59
CA LYS A 54 -10.32 -2.24 8.05
C LYS A 54 -11.09 -1.12 8.74
N GLU A 55 -10.89 0.14 8.35
CA GLU A 55 -11.62 1.29 8.89
C GLU A 55 -13.11 1.25 8.55
N LYS A 56 -13.48 0.95 7.30
CA LYS A 56 -14.88 0.78 6.88
C LYS A 56 -15.58 -0.30 7.71
N MET A 57 -14.91 -1.42 7.94
CA MET A 57 -15.43 -2.53 8.74
C MET A 57 -15.56 -2.19 10.23
N GLN A 58 -14.63 -1.40 10.78
CA GLN A 58 -14.74 -0.86 12.14
C GLN A 58 -15.87 0.17 12.27
N SER A 59 -16.05 1.02 11.26
CA SER A 59 -17.10 2.04 11.23
C SER A 59 -18.49 1.38 11.19
N LEU A 60 -18.66 0.30 10.42
CA LEU A 60 -19.89 -0.51 10.44
C LEU A 60 -20.17 -1.12 11.82
N LYS A 61 -19.16 -1.72 12.48
CA LYS A 61 -19.33 -2.26 13.85
C LYS A 61 -19.74 -1.17 14.84
N ARG A 62 -19.11 0.00 14.78
CA ARG A 62 -19.47 1.15 15.62
C ARG A 62 -20.89 1.63 15.34
N GLY A 63 -21.29 1.72 14.07
CA GLY A 63 -22.65 2.12 13.67
C GLY A 63 -23.73 1.21 14.23
N ILE A 64 -23.51 -0.11 14.20
CA ILE A 64 -24.46 -1.10 14.77
C ILE A 64 -24.59 -0.94 16.29
N ILE A 65 -23.48 -0.72 17.01
CA ILE A 65 -23.52 -0.53 18.46
C ILE A 65 -24.28 0.76 18.80
N VAL A 66 -23.99 1.86 18.11
CA VAL A 66 -24.65 3.15 18.35
C VAL A 66 -26.15 3.07 18.04
N SER A 67 -26.54 2.44 16.93
CA SER A 67 -27.96 2.29 16.58
C SER A 67 -28.72 1.44 17.60
N ALA A 68 -28.11 0.37 18.12
CA ALA A 68 -28.71 -0.45 19.17
C ALA A 68 -28.98 0.34 20.46
N VAL A 69 -28.03 1.21 20.87
CA VAL A 69 -28.20 2.06 22.05
C VAL A 69 -29.34 3.06 21.87
N LEU A 70 -29.44 3.73 20.71
CA LEU A 70 -30.54 4.67 20.45
C LEU A 70 -31.91 3.99 20.50
N VAL A 71 -32.04 2.78 19.93
CA VAL A 71 -33.29 2.00 19.97
C VAL A 71 -33.65 1.62 21.42
N ALA A 72 -32.67 1.20 22.23
CA ALA A 72 -32.92 0.86 23.62
C ALA A 72 -33.37 2.07 24.46
N VAL A 73 -32.69 3.21 24.31
CA VAL A 73 -33.04 4.46 24.99
C VAL A 73 -34.41 4.97 24.54
N GLY A 74 -34.68 4.96 23.23
CA GLY A 74 -35.97 5.33 22.67
C GLY A 74 -37.09 4.41 23.15
N GLY A 75 -36.86 3.10 23.21
CA GLY A 75 -37.82 2.12 23.74
C GLY A 75 -38.13 2.34 25.22
N ALA A 76 -37.12 2.63 26.04
CA ALA A 76 -37.32 2.93 27.46
C ALA A 76 -38.12 4.23 27.67
N ALA A 77 -37.76 5.30 26.95
CA ALA A 77 -38.49 6.56 27.00
C ALA A 77 -39.94 6.41 26.50
N PHE A 78 -40.13 5.64 25.42
CA PHE A 78 -41.45 5.35 24.86
C PHE A 78 -42.32 4.52 25.81
N ALA A 79 -41.75 3.55 26.52
CA ALA A 79 -42.47 2.76 27.52
C ALA A 79 -42.95 3.63 28.68
N ILE A 80 -42.11 4.55 29.17
CA ILE A 80 -42.49 5.51 30.22
C ILE A 80 -43.59 6.45 29.72
N PHE A 81 -43.42 7.01 28.51
CA PHE A 81 -44.40 7.92 27.92
C PHE A 81 -45.75 7.24 27.67
N ARG A 82 -45.74 5.99 27.17
CA ARG A 82 -46.95 5.20 26.97
C ARG A 82 -47.68 4.95 28.31
N LYS A 83 -46.93 4.63 29.37
CA LYS A 83 -47.49 4.39 30.70
C LYS A 83 -48.08 5.65 31.35
N LEU A 84 -47.60 6.84 30.98
CA LEU A 84 -48.17 8.13 31.39
C LEU A 84 -49.44 8.51 30.61
N ARG A 85 -49.55 8.10 29.33
CA ARG A 85 -50.69 8.42 28.45
C ARG A 85 -51.91 7.52 28.64
N GLU A 86 -51.74 6.40 29.33
CA GLU A 86 -52.82 5.46 29.70
C GLU A 86 -53.53 5.83 31.02
N LYS A 87 -53.11 6.90 31.70
CA LYS A 87 -53.84 7.53 32.81
C LYS A 87 -54.54 8.79 32.35
#